data_AF-G3IDB4-F1
#
_entry.id   AF-G3IDB4-F1
#
_cell.length_a   1.000
_cell.length_b   1.000
_cell.length_c   1.000
_cell.angle_alpha   90.00
_cell.angle_beta   90.00
_cell.angle_gamma   90.00
#
_symmetry.space_group_name_H-M   'P 1'
#
loop_
_entity.id
_entity.type
_entity.pdbx_description
1 polymer ?
#
loop_
_entity_poly.entity_id
_entity_poly.type
_entity_poly.pdbx_seq_one_letter_code
_entity_poly.pdbx_strand_id
1 'polypeptide(L)'
;MASIEWRKDGLDIQLPGDDPHISVQFRGGPQKFEVTGWLQIQALRPSDEGTYRCLARNALGQVEASATLTVLTVDQLNATGFSQLQSMNLVPEEEAESEEDYY
;
A
#
# COMPACT_ATOMS: atom_id res chain seq x y z
N MET A 1 -21.76 2.41 -17.40
CA MET A 1 -21.63 2.16 -15.94
C MET A 1 -20.38 2.87 -15.45
N ALA A 2 -20.36 3.34 -14.19
CA ALA A 2 -19.16 3.92 -13.60
C ALA A 2 -18.27 2.81 -13.03
N SER A 3 -16.95 2.94 -13.15
CA SER A 3 -15.98 1.94 -12.66
C SER A 3 -14.75 2.62 -12.08
N ILE A 4 -14.12 1.95 -11.11
CA ILE A 4 -12.80 2.29 -10.58
C ILE A 4 -11.93 1.04 -10.64
N GLU A 5 -10.69 1.18 -11.12
CA GLU A 5 -9.73 0.10 -11.26
C GLU A 5 -8.31 0.56 -10.90
N TRP A 6 -7.47 -0.38 -10.48
CA TRP A 6 -6.05 -0.13 -10.22
C TRP A 6 -5.20 -0.87 -11.26
N ARG A 7 -4.13 -0.24 -11.74
CA ARG A 7 -3.15 -0.82 -12.70
C ARG A 7 -1.72 -0.55 -12.27
N LYS A 8 -0.76 -1.35 -12.74
CA LYS A 8 0.69 -1.22 -12.47
C LYS A 8 1.50 -1.10 -13.77
N ASP A 9 2.55 -0.28 -13.78
CA ASP A 9 3.65 -0.26 -14.78
C ASP A 9 3.31 0.02 -16.25
N GLY A 10 2.20 0.69 -16.53
CA GLY A 10 1.83 0.92 -17.95
C GLY A 10 1.20 -0.30 -18.61
N LEU A 11 1.21 -1.45 -17.94
CA LEU A 11 0.51 -2.65 -18.39
C LEU A 11 -0.99 -2.47 -18.15
N ASP A 12 -1.80 -2.85 -19.14
CA ASP A 12 -3.26 -2.84 -19.06
C ASP A 12 -3.82 -3.98 -18.19
N ILE A 13 -3.06 -4.41 -17.18
CA ILE A 13 -3.44 -5.45 -16.24
C ILE A 13 -4.10 -4.79 -15.03
N GLN A 14 -5.37 -5.13 -14.82
CA GLN A 14 -6.12 -4.71 -13.65
C GLN A 14 -5.70 -5.52 -12.42
N LEU A 15 -5.37 -4.83 -11.33
CA LEU A 15 -5.05 -5.43 -10.03
C LEU A 15 -6.34 -5.89 -9.29
N PRO A 16 -6.26 -6.97 -8.47
CA PRO A 16 -5.06 -7.71 -8.08
C PRO A 16 -4.51 -8.68 -9.14
N GLY A 17 -5.25 -8.92 -10.22
CA GLY A 17 -4.88 -9.93 -11.22
C GLY A 17 -4.80 -11.32 -10.60
N ASP A 18 -3.73 -12.06 -10.92
CA ASP A 18 -3.41 -13.37 -10.34
C ASP A 18 -2.45 -13.29 -9.14
N ASP A 19 -2.17 -12.08 -8.63
CA ASP A 19 -1.18 -11.91 -7.57
C ASP A 19 -1.80 -12.08 -6.16
N PRO A 20 -1.44 -13.14 -5.41
CA PRO A 20 -2.06 -13.42 -4.12
C PRO A 20 -1.66 -12.43 -3.01
N HIS A 21 -0.59 -11.65 -3.16
CA HIS A 21 -0.15 -10.70 -2.13
C HIS A 21 -0.65 -9.27 -2.36
N ILE A 22 -1.32 -9.01 -3.47
CA ILE A 22 -2.00 -7.74 -3.74
C ILE A 22 -3.49 -7.92 -3.47
N SER A 23 -4.09 -6.96 -2.78
CA SER A 23 -5.53 -6.91 -2.61
C SER A 23 -6.05 -5.52 -2.95
N VAL A 24 -7.19 -5.48 -3.64
CA VAL A 24 -7.90 -4.25 -3.99
C VAL A 24 -9.28 -4.31 -3.36
N GLN A 25 -9.64 -3.27 -2.61
CA GLN A 25 -10.96 -3.14 -1.99
C GLN A 25 -11.60 -1.81 -2.38
N PHE A 26 -12.92 -1.81 -2.53
CA PHE A 26 -13.71 -0.60 -2.75
C PHE A 26 -14.85 -0.55 -1.75
N ARG A 27 -15.12 0.63 -1.19
CA ARG A 27 -16.30 0.90 -0.36
C ARG A 27 -16.92 2.23 -0.77
N GLY A 28 -18.22 2.35 -0.58
CA GLY A 28 -18.89 3.65 -0.72
C GLY A 28 -18.40 4.65 0.32
N GLY A 29 -18.51 5.94 0.00
CA GLY A 29 -18.27 7.03 0.94
C GLY A 29 -19.55 7.52 1.62
N PRO A 30 -19.44 8.53 2.50
CA PRO A 30 -20.59 9.15 3.15
C PRO A 30 -21.52 9.89 2.17
N GLN A 31 -21.00 10.36 1.03
CA GLN A 31 -21.82 11.07 0.03
C GLN A 31 -22.36 10.14 -1.05
N LYS A 32 -23.46 10.58 -1.68
CA LYS A 32 -24.05 9.88 -2.81
C LYS A 32 -23.05 9.86 -3.98
N PHE A 33 -22.78 8.66 -4.52
CA PHE A 33 -21.82 8.40 -5.59
C PHE A 33 -20.34 8.52 -5.22
N GLU A 34 -20.02 8.65 -3.93
CA GLU A 34 -18.65 8.59 -3.46
C GLU A 34 -18.20 7.13 -3.31
N VAL A 35 -16.97 6.85 -3.71
CA VAL A 35 -16.32 5.55 -3.56
C VAL A 35 -14.87 5.77 -3.17
N THR A 36 -14.43 5.04 -2.14
CA THR A 36 -13.04 4.96 -1.72
C THR A 36 -12.48 3.61 -2.10
N GLY A 37 -11.31 3.60 -2.73
CA GLY A 37 -10.57 2.40 -3.10
C GLY A 37 -9.25 2.30 -2.36
N TRP A 38 -8.86 1.08 -1.98
CA TRP A 38 -7.56 0.79 -1.39
C TRP A 38 -6.85 -0.29 -2.19
N LEU A 39 -5.56 -0.09 -2.40
CA LEU A 39 -4.63 -1.10 -2.88
C LEU A 39 -3.68 -1.43 -1.72
N GLN A 40 -3.64 -2.69 -1.32
CA GLN A 40 -2.77 -3.17 -0.26
C GLN A 40 -1.82 -4.23 -0.84
N ILE A 41 -0.53 -4.06 -0.55
CA ILE A 41 0.54 -5.00 -0.90
C ILE A 41 1.03 -5.65 0.39
N GLN A 42 0.97 -6.98 0.46
CA GLN A 42 1.42 -7.76 1.60
C GLN A 42 2.80 -8.35 1.31
N ALA A 43 3.66 -8.41 2.34
CA ALA A 43 5.02 -8.96 2.22
C ALA A 43 5.77 -8.41 1.00
N LEU A 44 6.07 -7.10 1.05
CA LEU A 44 6.66 -6.31 -0.03
C LEU A 44 7.89 -7.00 -0.66
N ARG A 45 7.93 -7.01 -2.00
CA ARG A 45 8.98 -7.63 -2.82
C ARG A 45 9.58 -6.60 -3.78
N PRO A 46 10.83 -6.78 -4.24
CA PRO A 46 11.41 -5.93 -5.28
C PRO A 46 10.58 -5.87 -6.56
N SER A 47 9.83 -6.94 -6.90
CA SER A 47 8.90 -6.98 -8.04
C SER A 47 7.73 -6.01 -7.93
N ASP A 48 7.45 -5.50 -6.73
CA ASP A 48 6.32 -4.61 -6.45
C ASP A 48 6.69 -3.16 -6.75
N GLU A 49 7.99 -2.86 -6.93
CA GLU A 49 8.43 -1.57 -7.43
C GLU A 49 7.73 -1.23 -8.75
N GLY A 50 7.26 0.01 -8.87
CA GLY A 50 6.52 0.42 -10.04
C GLY A 50 5.63 1.63 -9.85
N THR A 51 4.96 2.04 -10.92
CA THR A 51 3.97 3.12 -10.90
C THR A 51 2.56 2.54 -10.93
N TYR A 52 1.82 2.78 -9.87
CA TYR A 52 0.43 2.37 -9.68
C TYR A 52 -0.50 3.51 -10.10
N ARG A 53 -1.55 3.17 -10.84
CA ARG A 53 -2.58 4.13 -11.30
C ARG A 53 -3.96 3.69 -10.88
N CYS A 54 -4.72 4.61 -10.28
CA CYS A 54 -6.15 4.46 -10.04
C CYS A 54 -6.88 5.17 -11.19
N LEU A 55 -7.72 4.43 -11.93
CA LEU A 55 -8.48 4.97 -13.05
C LEU A 55 -9.97 4.94 -12.71
N ALA A 56 -10.64 6.08 -12.89
CA ALA A 56 -12.08 6.22 -12.71
C ALA A 56 -12.71 6.57 -14.06
N ARG A 57 -13.73 5.80 -14.48
CA ARG A 57 -14.41 5.97 -15.76
C ARG A 57 -15.92 6.03 -15.59
N ASN A 58 -16.58 6.88 -16.38
CA ASN A 58 -18.03 6.93 -16.52
C ASN A 58 -18.42 7.30 -17.97
N ALA A 59 -19.69 7.62 -18.22
CA ALA A 59 -20.17 7.98 -19.56
C ALA A 59 -19.63 9.33 -20.08
N LEU A 60 -19.11 10.18 -19.20
CA LEU A 60 -18.56 11.50 -19.55
C LEU A 60 -17.05 11.45 -19.84
N GLY A 61 -16.37 10.37 -19.46
CA GLY A 61 -14.94 10.20 -19.74
C GLY A 61 -14.21 9.38 -18.66
N GLN A 62 -12.92 9.66 -18.54
CA GLN A 62 -12.01 8.99 -17.63
C GLN A 62 -11.04 9.99 -17.01
N VAL A 63 -10.68 9.75 -15.76
CA VAL A 63 -9.60 10.43 -15.03
C VAL A 63 -8.69 9.39 -14.40
N GLU A 64 -7.43 9.75 -14.13
CA GLU A 64 -6.48 8.88 -13.44
C GLU A 64 -5.61 9.66 -12.43
N ALA A 65 -5.14 8.95 -11.42
CA ALA A 65 -4.14 9.42 -10.47
C ALA A 65 -3.05 8.36 -10.30
N SER A 66 -1.79 8.79 -10.18
CA SER A 66 -0.62 7.91 -10.13
C SER A 66 0.16 8.04 -8.84
N ALA A 67 0.72 6.93 -8.35
CA ALA A 67 1.68 6.87 -7.25
C ALA A 67 2.83 5.91 -7.62
N THR A 68 4.07 6.27 -7.28
CA THR A 68 5.25 5.42 -7.54
C THR A 68 5.73 4.82 -6.23
N LEU A 69 5.93 3.50 -6.24
CA LEU A 69 6.50 2.71 -5.16
C LEU A 69 7.93 2.34 -5.52
N THR A 70 8.88 2.73 -4.68
CA THR A 70 10.29 2.33 -4.78
C THR A 70 10.61 1.35 -3.66
N VAL A 71 11.26 0.24 -4.00
CA VAL A 71 11.59 -0.82 -3.02
C VAL A 71 13.10 -0.89 -2.85
N LEU A 72 13.59 -0.39 -1.72
CA LEU A 72 15.02 -0.38 -1.42
C LEU A 72 15.44 -1.69 -0.76
N THR A 73 16.47 -2.34 -1.31
CA THR A 73 17.14 -3.45 -0.63
C THR A 73 18.07 -2.92 0.46
N VAL A 74 18.52 -3.81 1.36
CA VAL A 74 19.47 -3.47 2.43
C VAL A 74 20.74 -2.83 1.87
N ASP A 75 21.26 -3.36 0.75
CA ASP A 75 22.46 -2.80 0.10
C ASP A 75 22.21 -1.38 -0.42
N GLN A 76 21.02 -1.12 -0.98
CA GLN A 76 20.63 0.21 -1.45
C GLN A 76 20.45 1.19 -0.28
N LEU A 77 19.88 0.75 0.84
CA LEU A 77 19.77 1.56 2.06
C LEU A 77 21.14 1.93 2.64
N ASN A 78 22.09 1.00 2.61
CA ASN A 78 23.46 1.23 3.07
C ASN A 78 24.20 2.23 2.15
N ALA A 79 23.99 2.14 0.83
CA ALA A 79 24.58 3.05 -0.14
C ALA A 79 23.98 4.46 -0.11
N THR A 80 22.72 4.60 0.30
CA THR A 80 21.99 5.88 0.33
C THR A 80 22.15 6.64 1.65
N GLY A 81 22.89 6.10 2.63
CA GLY A 81 23.12 6.75 3.93
C GLY A 81 21.91 6.80 4.87
N PHE A 82 20.82 6.08 4.54
CA PHE A 82 19.61 5.99 5.37
C PHE A 82 19.80 5.13 6.63
N SER A 83 20.91 4.41 6.73
CA SER A 83 21.29 3.60 7.91
C SER A 83 21.31 4.40 9.22
N GLN A 84 21.41 5.73 9.15
CA GLN A 84 21.46 6.60 10.33
C GLN A 84 20.09 6.83 11.01
N LEU A 85 18.96 6.44 10.39
CA LEU A 85 17.62 6.55 10.97
C LEU A 85 17.08 5.23 11.58
N GLN A 86 17.74 4.09 11.33
CA GLN A 86 17.35 2.80 11.90
C GLN A 86 17.59 2.72 13.42
N SER A 87 18.36 3.66 13.99
CA SER A 87 18.64 3.71 15.44
C SER A 87 17.49 4.28 16.28
N MET A 88 16.34 4.67 15.71
CA MET A 88 15.25 5.29 16.47
C MET A 88 14.07 4.38 16.86
N ASN A 89 14.03 3.10 16.48
CA ASN A 89 12.89 2.22 16.79
C ASN A 89 13.25 0.87 17.44
N LEU A 90 14.21 0.86 18.36
CA LEU A 90 14.30 -0.20 19.38
C LEU A 90 13.94 0.42 20.73
N VAL A 91 12.64 0.61 20.97
CA VAL A 91 12.14 0.67 22.35
C VAL A 91 11.97 -0.79 22.77
N PRO A 92 12.74 -1.32 23.73
CA PRO A 92 12.40 -2.59 24.33
C PRO A 92 11.02 -2.46 24.98
N GLU A 93 10.09 -3.33 24.63
CA GLU A 93 8.90 -3.56 25.46
C GLU A 93 9.42 -4.03 26.82
N GLU A 94 9.48 -3.12 27.80
CA GLU A 94 9.65 -3.53 29.19
C GLU A 94 8.39 -4.31 29.56
N GLU A 95 8.58 -5.61 29.77
CA GLU A 95 7.63 -6.53 30.35
C GLU A 95 7.11 -5.91 31.66
N ALA A 96 5.88 -5.40 31.64
CA ALA A 96 5.15 -5.13 32.87
C ALA A 96 4.82 -6.49 33.50
N GLU A 97 5.74 -6.99 34.31
CA GLU A 97 5.50 -8.12 35.21
C GLU A 97 4.24 -7.82 36.03
N SER A 98 3.25 -8.68 35.85
CA SER A 98 2.05 -8.75 36.66
C SER A 98 2.42 -9.23 38.06
N GLU A 99 2.41 -8.35 39.04
CA GLU A 99 2.26 -8.78 40.44
C GLU A 99 0.76 -8.88 40.77
N GLU A 100 0.30 -10.13 40.82
CA GLU A 100 -0.89 -10.54 41.55
C GLU A 100 -0.75 -10.12 43.01
N ASP A 101 -1.64 -9.25 43.49
CA ASP A 101 -2.02 -9.27 44.90
C ASP A 101 -3.55 -9.34 44.99
N TYR A 102 -4.00 -10.58 45.06
CA TYR A 102 -5.30 -10.98 45.59
C TYR A 102 -5.42 -10.52 47.04
N TYR A 103 -6.43 -9.72 47.38
CA TYR A 103 -7.39 -9.93 48.49
C TYR A 103 -8.42 -8.80 48.54
#